data_AF-A0A1H0HRP2-F1
#
_entry.id   AF-A0A1H0HRP2-F1
#
_cell.length_a   1.000
_cell.length_b   1.000
_cell.length_c   1.000
_cell.angle_alpha   90.00
_cell.angle_beta   90.00
_cell.angle_gamma   90.00
#
_symmetry.space_group_name_H-M   'P 1'
#
loop_
_entity.id
_entity.type
_entity.pdbx_description
1 polymer ?
#
loop_
_entity_poly.entity_id
_entity_poly.type
_entity_poly.pdbx_seq_one_letter_code
_entity_poly.pdbx_strand_id
1 'polypeptide(L)'
;MNERVSYLYQPYNPAILNLVNNVIEAAHAEGKWAGMCGEMAGDEIAIPLLLGLGLDEFSMSATSILPARTQIRDLSRKEWTSYKEEILSMGTAEEVVAFVKEKTQTK
;
A
#
# COMPACT_ATOMS: atom_id res chain seq x y z
N MET A 1 -10.76 -4.97 18.30
CA MET A 1 -10.47 -3.55 18.05
C MET A 1 -11.22 -2.73 19.10
N ASN A 2 -10.74 -1.54 19.49
CA ASN A 2 -11.45 -0.70 20.44
C ASN A 2 -12.41 0.23 19.67
N GLU A 3 -13.70 -0.07 19.73
CA GLU A 3 -14.74 0.66 18.98
C GLU A 3 -14.80 2.15 19.31
N ARG A 4 -14.38 2.57 20.51
CA ARG A 4 -14.44 3.99 20.92
C ARG A 4 -13.43 4.87 20.19
N VAL A 5 -12.40 4.27 19.59
CA VAL A 5 -11.29 4.97 18.93
C VAL A 5 -10.97 4.39 17.56
N SER A 6 -11.88 3.59 16.99
CA SER A 6 -11.70 2.95 15.69
C SER A 6 -11.42 3.95 14.57
N TYR A 7 -11.97 5.17 14.66
CA TYR A 7 -11.73 6.27 13.72
C TYR A 7 -10.25 6.72 13.64
N LEU A 8 -9.43 6.43 14.65
CA LEU A 8 -7.98 6.71 14.64
C LEU A 8 -7.18 5.63 13.91
N TYR A 9 -7.78 4.49 13.57
CA TYR A 9 -7.12 3.42 12.85
C TYR A 9 -7.09 3.73 11.35
N GLN A 10 -6.04 4.45 10.94
CA GLN A 10 -5.86 4.94 9.57
C GLN A 10 -4.65 4.26 8.91
N PRO A 11 -4.81 3.09 8.26
CA PRO A 11 -3.70 2.39 7.60
C PRO A 11 -3.06 3.20 6.46
N TYR A 12 -3.83 4.11 5.84
CA TYR A 12 -3.37 4.98 4.75
C TYR A 12 -2.79 6.30 5.24
N ASN A 13 -2.64 6.49 6.56
CA ASN A 13 -1.99 7.68 7.09
C ASN A 13 -0.55 7.74 6.56
N PRO A 14 -0.09 8.89 6.04
CA PRO A 14 1.27 9.04 5.51
C PRO A 14 2.37 8.61 6.48
N ALA A 15 2.18 8.73 7.80
CA ALA A 15 3.14 8.25 8.79
C ALA A 15 3.33 6.73 8.75
N ILE A 16 2.25 5.96 8.54
CA ILE A 16 2.28 4.50 8.40
C ILE A 16 2.95 4.11 7.08
N LEU A 17 2.62 4.81 5.99
CA LEU A 17 3.23 4.55 4.67
C LEU A 17 4.73 4.83 4.68
N ASN A 18 5.16 5.93 5.31
CA ASN A 18 6.58 6.24 5.52
C ASN A 18 7.29 5.15 6.34
N LEU A 19 6.64 4.65 7.41
CA LEU A 19 7.19 3.55 8.19
C LEU A 19 7.35 2.27 7.34
N VAL A 20 6.33 1.89 6.58
CA VAL A 20 6.37 0.72 5.68
C VAL A 20 7.47 0.89 4.64
N ASN A 21 7.56 2.06 4.00
CA ASN A 21 8.62 2.39 3.05
C ASN A 21 10.01 2.22 3.67
N ASN A 22 10.24 2.75 4.87
CA ASN A 22 11.53 2.65 5.54
C ASN A 22 11.93 1.19 5.81
N VAL A 23 10.96 0.33 6.16
CA VAL A 23 11.22 -1.10 6.37
C VAL A 23 11.58 -1.80 5.06
N ILE A 24 10.87 -1.50 3.97
CA ILE A 24 11.15 -2.05 2.64
C ILE A 24 12.55 -1.64 2.18
N GLU A 25 12.86 -0.34 2.21
CA GLU A 25 14.16 0.20 1.81
C GLU A 25 15.30 -0.38 2.65
N ALA A 26 15.10 -0.54 3.96
CA ALA A 26 16.09 -1.16 4.84
C ALA A 26 16.35 -2.64 4.48
N ALA A 27 15.30 -3.40 4.11
CA ALA A 27 15.47 -4.78 3.64
C ALA A 27 16.24 -4.82 2.32
N HIS A 28 15.86 -3.97 1.35
CA HIS A 28 16.47 -3.90 0.03
C HIS A 28 17.93 -3.45 0.08
N ALA A 29 18.28 -2.50 0.95
CA ALA A 29 19.67 -2.06 1.18
C ALA A 29 20.59 -3.21 1.61
N GLU A 30 20.04 -4.21 2.27
CA GLU A 30 20.74 -5.43 2.72
C GLU A 30 20.61 -6.59 1.72
N GLY A 31 20.08 -6.35 0.52
CA GLY A 31 19.82 -7.39 -0.49
C GLY A 31 18.77 -8.41 -0.07
N LYS A 32 17.91 -8.06 0.89
CA LYS A 32 16.80 -8.88 1.39
C LYS A 32 15.48 -8.36 0.81
N TRP A 33 14.41 -9.12 1.01
CA TRP A 33 13.05 -8.78 0.59
C TRP A 33 12.18 -8.44 1.80
N ALA A 34 11.07 -7.73 1.57
CA ALA A 34 10.07 -7.40 2.59
C ALA A 34 8.66 -7.87 2.17
N GLY A 35 7.97 -8.54 3.09
CA GLY A 35 6.60 -9.01 2.91
C GLY A 35 5.64 -8.43 3.94
N MET A 36 4.33 -8.47 3.65
CA MET A 36 3.27 -8.02 4.55
C MET A 36 2.19 -9.09 4.69
N CYS A 37 1.81 -9.43 5.93
CA CYS A 37 0.77 -10.42 6.26
C CYS A 37 -0.47 -9.84 6.97
N GLY A 38 -0.54 -8.51 7.13
CA GLY A 38 -1.70 -7.83 7.70
C GLY A 38 -2.81 -7.62 6.66
N GLU A 39 -4.03 -7.33 7.13
CA GLU A 39 -5.20 -7.10 6.25
C GLU A 39 -4.94 -6.07 5.13
N MET A 40 -4.09 -5.07 5.40
CA MET A 40 -3.67 -4.07 4.41
C MET A 40 -3.02 -4.69 3.16
N ALA A 41 -2.40 -5.86 3.24
CA ALA A 41 -1.84 -6.54 2.07
C ALA A 41 -2.92 -7.00 1.07
N GLY A 42 -4.15 -7.22 1.53
CA GLY A 42 -5.28 -7.64 0.69
C GLY A 42 -6.28 -6.52 0.38
N ASP A 43 -6.01 -5.29 0.80
CA ASP A 43 -6.92 -4.15 0.62
C ASP A 43 -6.72 -3.48 -0.75
N GLU A 44 -7.83 -3.25 -1.47
CA GLU A 44 -7.82 -2.69 -2.83
C GLU A 44 -7.19 -1.29 -2.93
N ILE A 45 -7.27 -0.47 -1.87
CA ILE A 45 -6.65 0.86 -1.83
C ILE A 45 -5.16 0.75 -1.51
N ALA A 46 -4.78 -0.22 -0.69
CA ALA A 46 -3.40 -0.42 -0.27
C ALA A 46 -2.53 -1.07 -1.35
N ILE A 47 -3.05 -2.02 -2.11
CA ILE A 47 -2.29 -2.82 -3.08
C ILE A 47 -1.47 -1.95 -4.05
N PRO A 48 -2.04 -0.90 -4.69
CA PRO A 48 -1.27 -0.03 -5.58
C PRO A 48 -0.16 0.75 -4.85
N LEU A 49 -0.43 1.20 -3.63
CA LEU A 49 0.54 1.91 -2.79
C LEU A 49 1.71 0.98 -2.45
N LEU A 50 1.42 -0.20 -1.90
CA LEU A 50 2.42 -1.19 -1.50
C LEU A 50 3.26 -1.67 -2.68
N LEU A 51 2.64 -1.85 -3.86
CA LEU A 51 3.33 -2.16 -5.11
C LEU A 51 4.30 -1.04 -5.52
N GLY A 52 3.87 0.21 -5.44
CA GLY A 52 4.68 1.38 -5.75
C GLY A 52 5.84 1.61 -4.78
N LEU A 53 5.61 1.33 -3.49
CA LEU A 53 6.64 1.36 -2.43
C LEU A 53 7.69 0.25 -2.60
N GLY A 54 7.35 -0.82 -3.31
CA GLY A 54 8.27 -1.90 -3.64
C GLY A 54 8.15 -3.14 -2.76
N LEU A 55 6.99 -3.36 -2.12
CA LEU A 55 6.74 -4.58 -1.35
C LEU A 55 6.89 -5.83 -2.24
N ASP A 56 7.58 -6.85 -1.72
CA ASP A 56 7.94 -8.04 -2.50
C ASP A 56 6.92 -9.18 -2.36
N GLU A 57 6.34 -9.34 -1.17
CA GLU A 57 5.36 -10.38 -0.87
C GLU A 57 4.08 -9.83 -0.23
N PHE A 58 2.94 -10.24 -0.79
CA PHE A 58 1.61 -9.96 -0.25
C PHE A 58 1.03 -11.26 0.31
N SER A 59 0.78 -11.29 1.62
CA SER A 59 0.19 -12.42 2.33
C SER A 59 -1.13 -11.99 2.96
N MET A 60 -2.20 -12.74 2.70
CA MET A 60 -3.58 -12.34 3.01
C MET A 60 -4.48 -13.56 3.15
N SER A 61 -5.74 -13.33 3.57
CA SER A 61 -6.76 -14.39 3.58
C SER A 61 -6.95 -15.00 2.19
N ALA A 62 -7.22 -16.31 2.13
CA ALA A 62 -7.31 -17.04 0.86
C ALA A 62 -8.36 -16.45 -0.10
N THR A 63 -9.45 -15.91 0.43
CA THR A 63 -10.52 -15.26 -0.34
C THR A 63 -10.09 -13.96 -1.02
N SER A 64 -9.09 -13.26 -0.47
CA SER A 64 -8.57 -12.01 -1.03
C SER A 64 -7.52 -12.21 -2.13
N ILE A 65 -6.94 -13.42 -2.23
CA ILE A 65 -5.83 -13.70 -3.16
C ILE A 65 -6.21 -13.46 -4.63
N LEU A 66 -7.38 -13.94 -5.09
CA LEU A 66 -7.76 -13.83 -6.50
C LEU A 66 -8.10 -12.39 -6.91
N PRO A 67 -8.89 -11.62 -6.13
CA PRO A 67 -9.07 -10.18 -6.38
C PRO A 67 -7.75 -9.41 -6.39
N ALA A 68 -6.91 -9.60 -5.37
CA ALA A 68 -5.63 -8.88 -5.26
C ALA A 68 -4.69 -9.21 -6.43
N ARG A 69 -4.59 -10.49 -6.83
CA ARG A 69 -3.80 -10.90 -8.00
C ARG A 69 -4.30 -10.24 -9.29
N THR A 70 -5.62 -10.16 -9.46
CA THR A 70 -6.23 -9.53 -10.65
C THR A 70 -5.85 -8.05 -10.69
N GLN A 71 -6.00 -7.36 -9.56
CA GLN A 71 -5.61 -5.96 -9.45
C GLN A 71 -4.11 -5.75 -9.72
N ILE A 72 -3.22 -6.49 -9.04
CA ILE A 72 -1.76 -6.38 -9.22
C ILE A 72 -1.36 -6.57 -10.70
N ARG A 73 -1.98 -7.53 -11.39
CA ARG A 73 -1.72 -7.80 -12.81
C ARG A 73 -2.05 -6.60 -13.70
N ASP A 74 -3.07 -5.83 -13.36
CA ASP A 74 -3.59 -4.73 -14.19
C ASP A 74 -2.89 -3.38 -13.85
N LEU A 75 -2.05 -3.37 -12.81
CA LEU A 75 -1.22 -2.22 -12.40
C LEU A 75 0.17 -2.27 -13.06
N SER A 76 0.76 -1.09 -13.27
CA SER A 76 2.16 -0.97 -13.68
C SER A 76 3.02 -0.61 -12.47
N ARG A 77 3.94 -1.50 -12.08
CA ARG A 77 4.88 -1.22 -10.98
C ARG A 77 5.67 0.06 -11.24
N LYS A 78 6.14 0.25 -12.48
CA LYS A 78 6.91 1.45 -12.88
C LYS A 78 6.10 2.74 -12.69
N GLU A 79 4.81 2.71 -13.05
CA GLU A 79 3.90 3.84 -12.89
C GLU A 79 3.70 4.17 -11.40
N TRP A 80 3.37 3.16 -10.58
CA TRP A 80 3.14 3.38 -9.15
C TRP A 80 4.39 3.76 -8.37
N THR A 81 5.56 3.25 -8.76
CA THR A 81 6.84 3.72 -8.21
C THR A 81 7.10 5.19 -8.55
N SER A 82 6.62 5.71 -9.69
CA SER A 82 6.77 7.13 -10.04
C SER A 82 5.98 8.07 -9.13
N TYR A 83 4.93 7.57 -8.47
CA TYR A 83 4.12 8.32 -7.50
C TYR A 83 4.64 8.22 -6.06
N LYS A 84 5.71 7.48 -5.81
CA LYS A 84 6.22 7.18 -4.47
C LYS A 84 6.47 8.44 -3.63
N GLU A 85 7.21 9.41 -4.18
CA GLU A 85 7.54 10.65 -3.47
C GLU A 85 6.29 11.50 -3.18
N GLU A 86 5.37 11.57 -4.15
CA GLU A 86 4.10 12.30 -4.01
C GLU A 86 3.26 11.70 -2.87
N ILE A 87 3.04 10.38 -2.89
CA ILE A 87 2.28 9.64 -1.86
C ILE A 87 2.88 9.86 -0.47
N LEU A 88 4.20 9.75 -0.33
CA LEU A 88 4.88 9.85 0.97
C LEU A 88 4.90 11.30 1.51
N SER A 89 4.66 12.30 0.65
CA SER A 89 4.60 13.72 1.01
C SER A 89 3.20 14.25 1.37
N MET A 90 2.15 13.45 1.18
CA MET A 90 0.77 13.83 1.51
C MET A 90 0.58 14.08 3.02
N GLY A 91 -0.46 14.83 3.38
CA GLY A 91 -0.73 15.25 4.74
C GLY A 91 -1.76 14.39 5.48
N THR A 92 -2.67 13.73 4.76
CA THR A 92 -3.79 12.99 5.38
C THR A 92 -4.07 11.64 4.73
N ALA A 93 -4.77 10.75 5.44
CA ALA A 93 -5.20 9.47 4.89
C ALA A 93 -6.24 9.67 3.77
N GLU A 94 -7.09 10.68 3.90
CA GLU A 94 -8.13 11.04 2.94
C GLU A 94 -7.53 11.47 1.59
N GLU A 95 -6.45 12.26 1.61
CA GLU A 95 -5.69 12.64 0.41
C GLU A 95 -5.12 11.41 -0.31
N VAL A 96 -4.50 10.49 0.44
CA VAL A 96 -3.95 9.24 -0.11
C VAL A 96 -5.05 8.40 -0.76
N VAL A 97 -6.19 8.22 -0.08
CA VAL A 97 -7.32 7.44 -0.61
C VAL A 97 -7.89 8.09 -1.87
N ALA A 98 -8.04 9.42 -1.88
CA ALA A 98 -8.52 10.16 -3.04
C ALA A 98 -7.57 10.00 -4.23
N PHE A 99 -6.26 10.11 -3.99
CA PHE A 99 -5.22 9.90 -5.00
C PHE A 99 -5.29 8.50 -5.61
N VAL A 100 -5.38 7.45 -4.79
CA VAL A 100 -5.47 6.07 -5.30
C VAL A 100 -6.72 5.88 -6.16
N LYS A 101 -7.86 6.42 -5.72
CA LYS A 101 -9.11 6.34 -6.49
C LYS A 101 -9.02 7.06 -7.83
N GLU A 102 -8.43 8.25 -7.86
CA GLU A 102 -8.20 9.00 -9.12
C GLU A 102 -7.35 8.19 -10.11
N LYS A 103 -6.21 7.64 -9.66
CA LYS A 103 -5.28 6.91 -10.54
C LYS A 103 -5.81 5.55 -10.98
N THR A 104 -6.67 4.91 -10.19
CA THR A 104 -7.25 3.60 -10.53
C THR A 104 -8.53 3.69 -11.37
N GLN A 105 -9.30 4.78 -11.29
CA GLN A 105 -10.51 5.00 -12.09
C GLN A 105 -10.25 5.51 -13.51
N THR A 106 -9.03 5.95 -13.82
CA THR A 106 -8.67 6.46 -15.16
C THR A 106 -8.32 5.32 -16.15
N LYS A 107 -8.70 4.07 -15.84
CA LYS A 107 -8.49 2.88 -16.68
C LYS A 107 -9.82 2.21 -17.04
#